data_AF-A0A8S2NAP4-F1
#
_entry.id   AF-A0A8S2NAP4-F1
#
_cell.length_a   1.000
_cell.length_b   1.000
_cell.length_c   1.000
_cell.angle_alpha   90.00
_cell.angle_beta   90.00
_cell.angle_gamma   90.00
#
_symmetry.space_group_name_H-M   'P 1'
#
loop_
_entity.id
_entity.type
_entity.pdbx_description
1 polymer ?
#
loop_
_entity_poly.entity_id
_entity_poly.type
_entity_poly.pdbx_seq_one_letter_code
_entity_poly.pdbx_strand_id
1 'polypeptide(L)'
;MLKYISDRAVRIAYCRNHLLETARKNGWLAKAAYYLVLDVDVNANNILTLQNFLTNFEYDLSDWDVMTASQVMGYYDIWALRTKKVVNYDCWKMVGYYRDKLGYCQKSLVERFVLAHKHTIPRDHKLIEVQSAFGGFAVYNTRYLNGCIYSGYEYQDSICEHVPFHECIRRNGGRIFINPKFQNAYSN
;
A
#
# COMPACT_ATOMS: atom_id res chain seq x y z
N MET A 1 23.66 -9.58 2.06
CA MET A 1 23.24 -8.17 2.16
C MET A 1 21.98 -8.01 3.02
N LEU A 2 20.86 -8.68 2.70
CA LEU A 2 19.59 -8.55 3.45
C LEU A 2 19.70 -8.83 4.96
N LYS A 3 20.49 -9.83 5.37
CA LYS A 3 20.71 -10.18 6.79
C LYS A 3 21.38 -9.07 7.63
N TYR A 4 21.93 -8.05 6.98
CA TYR A 4 22.60 -6.92 7.64
C TYR A 4 21.73 -5.66 7.72
N ILE A 5 20.52 -5.69 7.14
CA ILE A 5 19.55 -4.59 7.26
C ILE A 5 18.60 -4.98 8.39
N SER A 6 18.68 -4.30 9.53
CA SER A 6 17.90 -4.63 10.74
C SER A 6 16.43 -4.18 10.65
N ASP A 7 16.16 -3.07 9.98
CA ASP A 7 14.81 -2.55 9.82
C ASP A 7 13.98 -3.33 8.79
N ARG A 8 12.73 -3.68 9.16
CA ARG A 8 11.82 -4.46 8.31
C ARG A 8 11.41 -3.70 7.05
N ALA A 9 10.98 -2.45 7.16
CA ALA A 9 10.52 -1.68 6.02
C ALA A 9 11.68 -1.40 5.05
N VAL A 10 12.87 -1.11 5.57
CA VAL A 10 14.07 -0.92 4.73
C VAL A 10 14.43 -2.19 3.97
N ARG A 11 14.35 -3.37 4.62
CA ARG A 11 14.55 -4.66 3.92
C ARG A 11 13.55 -4.86 2.79
N ILE A 12 12.26 -4.63 3.07
CA ILE A 12 11.20 -4.82 2.07
C ILE A 12 11.37 -3.84 0.90
N ALA A 13 11.64 -2.56 1.20
CA ALA A 13 11.92 -1.54 0.19
C ALA A 13 13.09 -1.94 -0.70
N TYR A 14 14.18 -2.44 -0.11
CA TYR A 14 15.33 -2.95 -0.86
C TYR A 14 14.93 -4.08 -1.81
N CYS A 15 14.20 -5.10 -1.32
CA CYS A 15 13.74 -6.21 -2.15
C CYS A 15 12.84 -5.76 -3.29
N ARG A 16 11.85 -4.90 -3.02
CA ARG A 16 10.93 -4.39 -4.04
C ARG A 16 11.64 -3.50 -5.07
N ASN A 17 12.57 -2.66 -4.64
CA ASN A 17 13.41 -1.89 -5.56
C ASN A 17 14.27 -2.81 -6.43
N HIS A 18 14.83 -3.88 -5.88
CA HIS A 18 15.59 -4.84 -6.69
C HIS A 18 14.74 -5.46 -7.81
N LEU A 19 13.50 -5.85 -7.51
CA LEU A 19 12.55 -6.37 -8.50
C LEU A 19 12.16 -5.30 -9.55
N LEU A 20 11.84 -4.08 -9.10
CA LEU A 20 11.48 -2.97 -9.97
C LEU A 20 12.63 -2.57 -10.90
N GLU A 21 13.85 -2.47 -10.39
CA GLU A 21 15.06 -2.20 -11.16
C GLU A 21 15.36 -3.32 -12.15
N THR A 22 15.13 -4.57 -11.77
CA THR A 22 15.24 -5.70 -12.69
C THR A 22 14.25 -5.55 -13.84
N ALA A 23 12.99 -5.21 -13.57
CA ALA A 23 11.99 -4.96 -14.61
C ALA A 23 12.34 -3.77 -15.50
N ARG A 24 12.93 -2.69 -14.94
CA ARG A 24 13.43 -1.53 -15.71
C ARG A 24 14.56 -1.91 -16.65
N LYS A 25 15.60 -2.56 -16.13
CA LYS A 25 16.81 -2.93 -16.91
C LYS A 25 16.50 -3.87 -18.07
N ASN A 26 15.51 -4.75 -17.90
CA ASN A 26 15.07 -5.65 -18.95
C ASN A 26 14.02 -5.03 -19.91
N GLY A 27 13.64 -3.76 -19.70
CA GLY A 27 12.64 -3.06 -20.52
C GLY A 27 11.22 -3.59 -20.38
N TRP A 28 10.92 -4.36 -19.33
CA TRP A 28 9.59 -4.96 -19.14
C TRP A 28 8.53 -3.93 -18.83
N LEU A 29 8.88 -2.89 -18.06
CA LEU A 29 7.95 -1.80 -17.75
C LEU A 29 7.50 -1.02 -19.00
N ALA A 30 8.34 -0.96 -20.04
CA ALA A 30 7.99 -0.32 -21.31
C ALA A 30 7.11 -1.21 -22.21
N LYS A 31 7.09 -2.52 -21.96
CA LYS A 31 6.35 -3.53 -22.76
C LYS A 31 5.03 -3.95 -22.11
N ALA A 32 4.87 -3.73 -20.80
CA ALA A 32 3.67 -4.08 -20.05
C ALA A 32 2.87 -2.82 -19.72
N ALA A 33 1.54 -2.89 -19.85
CA ALA A 33 0.65 -1.82 -19.40
C ALA A 33 0.59 -1.74 -17.87
N TYR A 34 0.77 -2.86 -17.19
CA TYR A 34 0.65 -2.97 -15.74
C TYR A 34 1.85 -3.67 -15.09
N TYR A 35 2.17 -3.21 -13.89
CA TYR A 35 3.11 -3.82 -12.96
C TYR A 35 2.34 -4.26 -11.72
N LEU A 36 2.51 -5.51 -11.31
CA LEU A 36 1.77 -6.12 -10.21
C LEU A 36 2.69 -6.33 -9.02
N VAL A 37 2.23 -5.95 -7.82
CA VAL A 37 2.97 -6.21 -6.57
C VAL A 37 2.05 -6.95 -5.62
N LEU A 38 2.50 -8.12 -5.18
CA LEU A 38 1.75 -9.05 -4.35
C LEU A 38 2.62 -9.47 -3.17
N ASP A 39 2.09 -9.37 -1.95
CA ASP A 39 2.69 -10.00 -0.78
C ASP A 39 2.35 -11.50 -0.76
N VAL A 40 3.36 -12.34 -0.65
CA VAL A 40 3.24 -13.82 -0.66
C VAL A 40 3.42 -14.43 0.73
N ASP A 41 3.06 -13.68 1.76
CA ASP A 41 3.15 -14.09 3.16
C ASP A 41 1.97 -15.02 3.55
N VAL A 42 2.14 -15.77 4.65
CA VAL A 42 1.10 -16.67 5.17
C VAL A 42 -0.16 -15.85 5.52
N ASN A 43 -1.32 -16.30 5.00
CA ASN A 43 -2.65 -15.66 5.07
C ASN A 43 -2.88 -14.45 4.16
N ALA A 44 -1.84 -13.86 3.56
CA ALA A 44 -2.03 -12.84 2.54
C ALA A 44 -2.65 -13.47 1.29
N ASN A 45 -3.62 -12.77 0.68
CA ASN A 45 -4.20 -13.17 -0.61
C ASN A 45 -4.93 -14.53 -0.60
N ASN A 46 -5.36 -15.03 0.56
CA ASN A 46 -5.92 -16.37 0.73
C ASN A 46 -7.33 -16.60 0.14
N ILE A 47 -8.04 -15.54 -0.25
CA ILE A 47 -9.32 -15.63 -0.98
C ILE A 47 -9.25 -14.98 -2.37
N LEU A 48 -8.04 -14.64 -2.83
CA LEU A 48 -7.86 -14.05 -4.14
C LEU A 48 -8.32 -15.03 -5.22
N THR A 49 -9.24 -14.60 -6.06
CA THR A 49 -9.71 -15.34 -7.24
C THR A 49 -9.45 -14.52 -8.49
N LEU A 50 -9.43 -15.18 -9.65
CA LEU A 50 -9.34 -14.49 -10.95
C LEU A 50 -10.50 -13.49 -11.10
N GLN A 51 -11.71 -13.88 -10.71
CA GLN A 51 -12.89 -13.01 -10.76
C GLN A 51 -12.70 -11.76 -9.90
N ASN A 52 -12.21 -11.90 -8.66
CA ASN A 52 -11.91 -10.73 -7.81
C ASN A 52 -10.85 -9.82 -8.44
N PHE A 53 -9.79 -10.37 -9.03
CA PHE A 53 -8.77 -9.58 -9.72
C PHE A 53 -9.34 -8.86 -10.95
N LEU A 54 -10.18 -9.53 -11.75
CA LEU A 54 -10.76 -8.95 -12.97
C LEU A 54 -11.70 -7.77 -12.68
N THR A 55 -12.22 -7.63 -11.46
CA THR A 55 -13.05 -6.47 -11.08
C THR A 55 -12.32 -5.14 -11.24
N ASN A 56 -10.98 -5.12 -11.22
CA ASN A 56 -10.19 -3.91 -11.47
C ASN A 56 -10.38 -3.35 -12.88
N PHE A 57 -10.79 -4.20 -13.83
CA PHE A 57 -10.98 -3.86 -15.25
C PHE A 57 -12.47 -3.71 -15.62
N GLU A 58 -13.38 -3.73 -14.63
CA GLU A 58 -14.79 -3.37 -14.82
C GLU A 58 -14.99 -1.84 -14.92
N TYR A 59 -13.97 -1.06 -14.53
CA TYR A 59 -13.95 0.40 -14.59
C TYR A 59 -13.22 0.88 -15.84
N ASP A 60 -13.55 2.09 -16.30
CA ASP A 60 -12.83 2.71 -17.42
C ASP A 60 -11.33 2.83 -17.08
N LEU A 61 -10.46 2.45 -18.02
CA LEU A 61 -9.01 2.45 -17.83
C LEU A 61 -8.42 3.88 -17.74
N SER A 62 -9.22 4.90 -18.05
CA SER A 62 -8.87 6.31 -17.87
C SER A 62 -9.25 6.86 -16.49
N ASP A 63 -10.05 6.14 -15.71
CA ASP A 63 -10.50 6.58 -14.39
C ASP A 63 -9.51 6.29 -13.26
N TRP A 64 -8.54 5.38 -13.47
CA TRP A 64 -7.61 4.93 -12.45
C TRP A 64 -6.22 4.60 -12.98
N ASP A 65 -5.21 4.78 -12.12
CA ASP A 65 -3.81 4.49 -12.45
C ASP A 65 -3.18 3.46 -11.51
N VAL A 66 -3.70 3.34 -10.29
CA VAL A 66 -3.35 2.29 -9.35
C VAL A 66 -4.60 1.75 -8.67
N MET A 67 -4.77 0.43 -8.71
CA MET A 67 -5.79 -0.29 -7.94
C MET A 67 -5.15 -1.10 -6.83
N THR A 68 -5.64 -0.92 -5.61
CA THR A 68 -5.14 -1.60 -4.41
C THR A 68 -6.26 -2.46 -3.82
N ALA A 69 -5.88 -3.60 -3.25
CA ALA A 69 -6.81 -4.57 -2.72
C ALA A 69 -7.47 -4.10 -1.41
N SER A 70 -8.63 -4.68 -1.13
CA SER A 70 -9.37 -4.52 0.13
C SER A 70 -9.57 -5.88 0.81
N GLN A 71 -10.13 -5.87 2.03
CA GLN A 71 -10.38 -7.08 2.83
C GLN A 71 -11.82 -7.13 3.32
N VAL A 72 -12.33 -8.35 3.51
CA VAL A 72 -13.74 -8.60 3.84
C VAL A 72 -14.11 -8.05 5.23
N MET A 73 -13.24 -8.22 6.22
CA MET A 73 -13.51 -7.87 7.63
C MET A 73 -12.83 -6.56 8.07
N GLY A 74 -12.40 -5.73 7.11
CA GLY A 74 -11.81 -4.43 7.38
C GLY A 74 -10.44 -4.23 6.75
N TYR A 75 -10.23 -3.05 6.18
CA TYR A 75 -8.95 -2.69 5.56
C TYR A 75 -7.83 -2.69 6.60
N TYR A 76 -6.86 -3.60 6.49
CA TYR A 76 -5.89 -3.82 7.57
C TYR A 76 -4.65 -2.91 7.49
N ASP A 77 -4.27 -2.49 6.28
CA ASP A 77 -2.97 -1.89 5.99
C ASP A 77 -2.94 -0.38 6.25
N ILE A 78 -3.22 0.00 7.51
CA ILE A 78 -3.30 1.39 7.93
C ILE A 78 -1.95 2.09 7.85
N TRP A 79 -0.85 1.34 7.89
CA TRP A 79 0.48 1.93 7.75
C TRP A 79 0.73 2.49 6.35
N ALA A 80 0.29 1.77 5.30
CA ALA A 80 0.33 2.25 3.92
C ALA A 80 -0.77 3.29 3.61
N LEU A 81 -1.88 3.29 4.36
CA LEU A 81 -3.03 4.13 4.07
C LEU A 81 -2.72 5.62 4.25
N ARG A 82 -2.95 6.42 3.20
CA ARG A 82 -3.01 7.88 3.27
C ARG A 82 -4.27 8.37 2.58
N THR A 83 -5.06 9.18 3.25
CA THR A 83 -6.28 9.83 2.75
C THR A 83 -6.15 11.34 2.95
N LYS A 84 -6.87 12.15 2.18
CA LYS A 84 -6.77 13.61 2.29
C LYS A 84 -7.18 14.17 3.66
N LYS A 85 -8.09 13.50 4.39
CA LYS A 85 -8.74 14.08 5.58
C LYS A 85 -8.65 13.25 6.86
N VAL A 86 -8.54 11.92 6.77
CA VAL A 86 -8.69 11.04 7.95
C VAL A 86 -7.32 10.55 8.42
N VAL A 87 -6.67 9.73 7.60
CA VAL A 87 -5.32 9.22 7.87
C VAL A 87 -4.36 9.94 6.93
N ASN A 88 -3.82 11.10 7.31
CA ASN A 88 -2.80 11.82 6.53
C ASN A 88 -1.42 11.81 7.22
N TYR A 89 -1.23 10.87 8.15
CA TYR A 89 -0.06 10.72 9.01
C TYR A 89 0.42 9.28 9.01
N ASP A 90 1.63 9.06 9.52
CA ASP A 90 2.11 7.71 9.83
C ASP A 90 1.58 7.27 11.21
N CYS A 91 0.73 6.23 11.22
CA CYS A 91 0.07 5.77 12.43
C CYS A 91 1.06 5.27 13.51
N TRP A 92 2.17 4.66 13.12
CA TRP A 92 3.16 4.12 14.06
C TRP A 92 4.09 5.21 14.59
N LYS A 93 4.39 6.24 13.80
CA LYS A 93 5.02 7.47 14.31
C LYS A 93 4.14 8.14 15.38
N MET A 94 2.83 8.23 15.16
CA MET A 94 1.90 8.77 16.16
C MET A 94 1.89 7.92 17.44
N VAL A 95 1.78 6.60 17.32
CA VAL A 95 1.85 5.71 18.50
C VAL A 95 3.17 5.90 19.26
N GLY A 96 4.31 5.91 18.56
CA GLY A 96 5.62 6.12 19.19
C GLY A 96 5.74 7.47 19.89
N TYR A 97 5.35 8.56 19.21
CA TYR A 97 5.41 9.92 19.76
C TYR A 97 4.62 10.04 21.07
N TYR A 98 3.34 9.66 21.07
CA TYR A 98 2.49 9.79 22.25
C TYR A 98 2.89 8.84 23.39
N ARG A 99 3.41 7.66 23.07
CA ARG A 99 3.95 6.74 24.07
C ARG A 99 5.20 7.32 24.73
N ASP A 100 6.19 7.70 23.92
CA ASP A 100 7.53 8.03 24.41
C ASP A 100 7.63 9.44 24.97
N LYS A 101 6.83 10.39 24.46
CA LYS A 101 6.85 11.80 24.91
C LYS A 101 5.81 12.11 25.98
N LEU A 102 4.69 11.40 25.98
CA LEU A 102 3.53 11.75 26.81
C LEU A 102 3.10 10.60 27.74
N GLY A 103 3.77 9.44 27.68
CA GLY A 103 3.55 8.34 28.61
C GLY A 103 2.20 7.62 28.43
N TYR A 104 1.51 7.80 27.30
CA TYR A 104 0.22 7.16 27.07
C TYR A 104 0.36 5.64 26.85
N CYS A 105 -0.67 4.89 27.29
CA CYS A 105 -0.72 3.45 27.12
C CYS A 105 -0.70 3.04 25.64
N GLN A 106 0.24 2.17 25.26
CA GLN A 106 0.39 1.69 23.89
C GLN A 106 -0.90 1.09 23.31
N LYS A 107 -1.67 0.33 24.11
CA LYS A 107 -2.92 -0.29 23.64
C LYS A 107 -3.92 0.76 23.15
N SER A 108 -4.16 1.79 23.96
CA SER A 108 -5.09 2.88 23.63
C SER A 108 -4.62 3.70 22.42
N LEU A 109 -3.31 3.88 22.27
CA LEU A 109 -2.74 4.55 21.09
C LEU A 109 -2.92 3.72 19.81
N VAL A 110 -2.71 2.40 19.88
CA VAL A 110 -2.94 1.50 18.75
C VAL A 110 -4.43 1.46 18.40
N GLU A 111 -5.32 1.40 19.39
CA GLU A 111 -6.76 1.51 19.18
C GLU A 111 -7.11 2.79 18.44
N ARG A 112 -6.57 3.93 18.87
CA ARG A 112 -6.87 5.25 18.31
C ARG A 112 -6.28 5.49 16.92
N PHE A 113 -5.00 5.18 16.71
CA PHE A 113 -4.28 5.57 15.49
C PHE A 113 -4.23 4.48 14.42
N VAL A 114 -4.55 3.23 14.79
CA VAL A 114 -4.52 2.08 13.87
C VAL A 114 -5.91 1.46 13.76
N LEU A 115 -6.43 0.88 14.85
CA LEU A 115 -7.64 0.05 14.79
C LEU A 115 -8.90 0.85 14.47
N ALA A 116 -9.00 2.10 14.94
CA ALA A 116 -10.13 2.99 14.65
C ALA A 116 -10.31 3.28 13.15
N HIS A 117 -9.29 3.02 12.33
CA HIS A 117 -9.31 3.23 10.88
C HIS A 117 -9.45 1.93 10.08
N LYS A 118 -9.51 0.76 10.73
CA LYS A 118 -9.76 -0.54 10.08
C LYS A 118 -11.24 -0.70 9.76
N HIS A 119 -11.74 0.10 8.81
CA HIS A 119 -13.13 0.07 8.41
C HIS A 119 -13.40 -1.09 7.45
N THR A 120 -14.54 -1.78 7.65
CA THR A 120 -15.11 -2.67 6.63
C THR A 120 -15.64 -1.80 5.50
N ILE A 121 -15.23 -2.12 4.27
CA ILE A 121 -15.66 -1.40 3.07
C ILE A 121 -16.66 -2.30 2.34
N PRO A 122 -17.93 -1.87 2.18
CA PRO A 122 -18.92 -2.64 1.44
C PRO A 122 -18.44 -2.92 0.01
N ARG A 123 -18.65 -4.15 -0.46
CA ARG A 123 -18.16 -4.60 -1.78
C ARG A 123 -18.77 -3.78 -2.94
N ASP A 124 -19.98 -3.27 -2.75
CA ASP A 124 -20.72 -2.43 -3.69
C ASP A 124 -20.37 -0.94 -3.59
N HIS A 125 -19.49 -0.56 -2.67
CA HIS A 125 -19.01 0.82 -2.57
C HIS A 125 -18.22 1.21 -3.83
N LYS A 126 -18.31 2.49 -4.22
CA LYS A 126 -17.52 3.05 -5.31
C LYS A 126 -16.02 2.99 -5.01
N LEU A 127 -15.19 3.12 -6.04
CA LEU A 127 -13.75 3.30 -5.87
C LEU A 127 -13.43 4.41 -4.89
N ILE A 128 -12.48 4.17 -4.00
CA ILE A 128 -12.08 5.12 -2.97
C ILE A 128 -10.73 5.70 -3.36
N GLU A 129 -10.72 6.95 -3.81
CA GLU A 129 -9.48 7.67 -4.13
C GLU A 129 -8.70 7.96 -2.85
N VAL A 130 -7.43 7.56 -2.84
CA VAL A 130 -6.51 7.71 -1.72
C VAL A 130 -5.18 8.29 -2.19
N GLN A 131 -4.39 8.76 -1.23
CA GLN A 131 -3.04 9.23 -1.48
C GLN A 131 -2.02 8.08 -1.48
N SER A 132 -2.30 7.02 -0.73
CA SER A 132 -1.52 5.78 -0.68
C SER A 132 -2.40 4.69 -0.07
N ALA A 133 -2.26 3.46 -0.55
CA ALA A 133 -2.85 2.24 -0.03
C ALA A 133 -2.10 1.06 -0.64
N PHE A 134 -2.12 -0.11 -0.01
CA PHE A 134 -1.58 -1.31 -0.63
C PHE A 134 -2.43 -2.54 -0.37
N GLY A 135 -2.61 -2.92 0.90
CA GLY A 135 -3.52 -4.01 1.26
C GLY A 135 -3.08 -5.37 0.73
N GLY A 136 -1.78 -5.57 0.49
CA GLY A 136 -1.20 -6.86 0.11
C GLY A 136 -1.23 -7.20 -1.39
N PHE A 137 -1.96 -6.44 -2.21
CA PHE A 137 -1.94 -6.56 -3.67
C PHE A 137 -2.30 -5.24 -4.34
N ALA A 138 -1.43 -4.76 -5.24
CA ALA A 138 -1.70 -3.61 -6.09
C ALA A 138 -1.37 -3.85 -7.58
N VAL A 139 -2.17 -3.22 -8.44
CA VAL A 139 -2.04 -3.13 -9.89
C VAL A 139 -1.63 -1.71 -10.24
N TYR A 140 -0.43 -1.52 -10.78
CA TYR A 140 0.12 -0.22 -11.13
C TYR A 140 0.17 -0.03 -12.64
N ASN A 141 -0.36 1.07 -13.16
CA ASN A 141 -0.14 1.48 -14.54
C ASN A 141 1.32 1.93 -14.73
N THR A 142 2.04 1.24 -15.61
CA THR A 142 3.51 1.39 -15.73
C THR A 142 3.94 2.79 -16.14
N ARG A 143 3.07 3.53 -16.86
CA ARG A 143 3.35 4.89 -17.33
C ARG A 143 3.65 5.89 -16.19
N TYR A 144 3.16 5.63 -14.98
CA TYR A 144 3.36 6.50 -13.82
C TYR A 144 4.53 6.07 -12.92
N LEU A 145 5.26 5.00 -13.28
CA LEU A 145 6.34 4.45 -12.45
C LEU A 145 7.71 5.07 -12.73
N ASN A 146 7.81 6.03 -13.66
CA ASN A 146 9.09 6.62 -14.02
C ASN A 146 9.73 7.32 -12.80
N GLY A 147 10.98 6.95 -12.50
CA GLY A 147 11.73 7.49 -11.35
C GLY A 147 11.24 7.08 -9.96
N CYS A 148 10.17 6.29 -9.83
CA CYS A 148 9.61 5.93 -8.54
C CYS A 148 10.41 4.83 -7.83
N ILE A 149 10.66 5.01 -6.53
CA ILE A 149 11.40 4.06 -5.70
C ILE A 149 10.66 3.87 -4.38
N TYR A 150 10.76 2.65 -3.85
CA TYR A 150 10.33 2.35 -2.49
C TYR A 150 11.36 2.91 -1.50
N SER A 151 10.91 3.48 -0.39
CA SER A 151 11.79 3.85 0.72
C SER A 151 11.15 3.52 2.05
N GLY A 152 11.74 2.57 2.79
CA GLY A 152 11.30 2.22 4.13
C GLY A 152 11.87 3.12 5.23
N TYR A 153 12.48 4.26 4.86
CA TYR A 153 13.19 5.13 5.79
C TYR A 153 13.06 6.60 5.42
N GLU A 154 12.90 7.45 6.43
CA GLU A 154 12.85 8.90 6.29
C GLU A 154 13.40 9.58 7.56
N TYR A 155 14.40 10.46 7.39
CA TYR A 155 15.00 11.29 8.47
C TYR A 155 15.32 10.58 9.79
N GLN A 156 15.64 9.29 9.75
CA GLN A 156 15.91 8.38 10.87
C GLN A 156 14.80 7.44 11.33
N ASP A 157 13.59 7.61 10.80
CA ASP A 157 12.47 6.77 11.15
C ASP A 157 12.15 5.72 10.09
N SER A 158 11.72 4.55 10.55
CA SER A 158 11.06 3.55 9.70
C SER A 158 9.71 4.09 9.23
N ILE A 159 9.45 3.98 7.93
CA ILE A 159 8.17 4.36 7.31
C ILE A 159 7.66 3.25 6.41
N CYS A 160 6.36 3.25 6.11
CA CYS A 160 5.83 2.34 5.10
C CYS A 160 6.39 2.68 3.73
N GLU A 161 7.05 1.71 3.11
CA GLU A 161 7.75 1.86 1.84
C GLU A 161 6.85 2.22 0.65
N HIS A 162 5.56 1.90 0.74
CA HIS A 162 4.57 2.24 -0.27
C HIS A 162 4.24 3.74 -0.31
N VAL A 163 4.31 4.44 0.82
CA VAL A 163 3.92 5.85 0.90
C VAL A 163 4.79 6.73 -0.03
N PRO A 164 6.14 6.73 0.07
CA PRO A 164 6.97 7.53 -0.84
C PRO A 164 6.91 7.04 -2.29
N PHE A 165 6.67 5.74 -2.51
CA PHE A 165 6.46 5.19 -3.85
C PHE A 165 5.19 5.76 -4.50
N HIS A 166 4.08 5.78 -3.76
CA HIS A 166 2.81 6.35 -4.18
C HIS A 166 2.89 7.88 -4.33
N GLU A 167 3.63 8.58 -3.49
CA GLU A 167 3.89 10.02 -3.66
C GLU A 167 4.59 10.32 -4.99
N CYS A 168 5.57 9.50 -5.39
CA CYS A 168 6.17 9.62 -6.71
C CYS A 168 5.15 9.40 -7.84
N ILE A 169 4.35 8.34 -7.77
CA ILE A 169 3.30 8.05 -8.78
C ILE A 169 2.34 9.24 -8.91
N ARG A 170 1.93 9.82 -7.79
CA ARG A 170 1.05 10.99 -7.76
C ARG A 170 1.72 12.25 -8.33
N ARG A 171 3.02 12.45 -8.07
CA ARG A 171 3.80 13.53 -8.73
C ARG A 171 3.89 13.34 -10.24
N ASN A 172 3.89 12.10 -10.72
CA ASN A 172 3.80 11.77 -12.13
C ASN A 172 2.37 11.91 -12.69
N GLY A 173 1.39 12.33 -11.88
CA GLY A 173 -0.01 12.55 -12.28
C GLY A 173 -0.93 11.35 -12.05
N GLY A 174 -0.45 10.25 -11.46
CA GLY A 174 -1.24 9.05 -11.24
C GLY A 174 -2.23 9.18 -10.07
N ARG A 175 -3.38 8.55 -10.19
CA ARG A 175 -4.44 8.44 -9.17
C ARG A 175 -4.52 7.03 -8.60
N ILE A 176 -4.66 6.95 -7.27
CA ILE A 176 -4.58 5.69 -6.53
C ILE A 176 -5.91 5.40 -5.87
N PHE A 177 -6.37 4.16 -5.98
CA PHE A 177 -7.67 3.74 -5.48
C PHE A 177 -7.58 2.46 -4.66
N ILE A 178 -8.45 2.38 -3.66
CA ILE A 178 -8.87 1.09 -3.09
C ILE A 178 -10.09 0.64 -3.88
N ASN A 179 -10.04 -0.58 -4.42
CA ASN A 179 -11.18 -1.22 -5.08
C ASN A 179 -11.90 -2.15 -4.09
N PRO A 180 -13.14 -1.81 -3.64
CA PRO A 180 -13.88 -2.63 -2.68
C PRO A 180 -14.25 -4.03 -3.21
N LYS A 181 -14.28 -4.22 -4.53
CA LYS A 181 -14.51 -5.54 -5.16
C LYS A 181 -13.24 -6.39 -5.26
N PHE A 182 -12.07 -5.77 -5.21
CA PHE A 182 -10.77 -6.44 -5.29
C PHE A 182 -10.36 -6.95 -3.90
N GLN A 183 -11.08 -7.96 -3.42
CA GLN A 183 -10.87 -8.54 -2.10
C GLN A 183 -9.88 -9.71 -2.17
N ASN A 184 -8.83 -9.65 -1.35
CA ASN A 184 -7.75 -10.64 -1.37
C ASN A 184 -7.65 -11.47 -0.08
N ALA A 185 -8.15 -10.99 1.06
CA ALA A 185 -8.16 -11.71 2.32
C ALA A 185 -9.45 -11.43 3.13
N TYR A 186 -9.79 -12.33 4.08
CA TYR A 186 -10.82 -12.03 5.08
C TYR A 186 -10.37 -10.94 6.04
N SER A 187 -9.21 -11.17 6.67
CA SER A 187 -8.46 -10.24 7.51
C SER A 187 -6.98 -10.66 7.47
N ASN A 188 -6.07 -9.69 7.53
CA ASN A 188 -4.62 -9.91 7.69
C ASN A 188 -4.15 -9.39 9.05
#